data_AF-A0A1G8PFA5-F1
#
_entry.id   AF-A0A1G8PFA5-F1
#
_cell.length_a   1.000
_cell.length_b   1.000
_cell.length_c   1.000
_cell.angle_alpha   90.00
_cell.angle_beta   90.00
_cell.angle_gamma   90.00
#
_symmetry.space_group_name_H-M   'P 1'
#
loop_
_entity.id
_entity.type
_entity.pdbx_description
1 polymer ?
#
loop_
_entity_poly.entity_id
_entity_poly.type
_entity_poly.pdbx_seq_one_letter_code
_entity_poly.pdbx_strand_id
1 'polypeptide(L)'
;MKTHSRMMKTKMITYRPNYQRAEKAAYNLLESSKVNALPVKVKKLARRFPNLKIKSYSWFGDKYGMDIDEVCEFADSSEGCCYYKKSEHKYLILYNDTIDNAGRIRWTIAHELGHFILRHNEITDKTIIARNSLSKHEYDAFEKEANCFARTLLAPPKVITALGKIDIPLLSDLCLISIEAASNVLNFINRGFEMGRRHVAKSWAMDLFKDFILEHRYGMKCLECNYYFVLKTVKFCPVCGTEDLTKEKGSNTMIYSQVELNELHTAIQCPRCGNENILGDYCQICGSYLVNMCTGFSEEGVGEPYQGHWHELDNGCGELLSGDARFCTKCGSTSTFYELGILKNWKDEKENMKLREELPF
;
A
#
# COMPACT_ATOMS: atom_id res chain seq x y z
N MET A 1 -62.81 -13.74 41.74
CA MET A 1 -62.37 -13.16 40.45
C MET A 1 -60.85 -13.08 40.46
N LYS A 2 -60.17 -13.88 39.63
CA LYS A 2 -58.71 -13.90 39.52
C LYS A 2 -58.26 -12.72 38.65
N THR A 3 -57.52 -11.79 39.24
CA THR A 3 -56.85 -10.70 38.53
C THR A 3 -55.62 -11.24 37.81
N HIS A 4 -55.70 -11.41 36.50
CA HIS A 4 -54.54 -11.68 35.65
C HIS A 4 -53.69 -10.42 35.52
N SER A 5 -52.57 -10.36 36.26
CA SER A 5 -51.49 -9.41 36.01
C SER A 5 -50.84 -9.76 34.67
N ARG A 6 -51.01 -8.89 33.68
CA ARG A 6 -50.41 -9.00 32.35
C ARG A 6 -48.97 -8.52 32.45
N MET A 7 -48.02 -9.43 32.68
CA MET A 7 -46.59 -9.15 32.56
C MET A 7 -46.30 -8.61 31.17
N MET A 8 -45.88 -7.34 31.09
CA MET A 8 -45.29 -6.79 29.87
C MET A 8 -43.95 -7.49 29.63
N LYS A 9 -43.87 -8.29 28.57
CA LYS A 9 -42.60 -8.81 28.05
C LYS A 9 -41.82 -7.63 27.47
N THR A 10 -40.84 -7.11 28.21
CA THR A 10 -39.84 -6.18 27.69
C THR A 10 -39.09 -6.88 26.55
N LYS A 11 -39.31 -6.45 25.30
CA LYS A 11 -38.51 -6.90 24.16
C LYS A 11 -37.07 -6.44 24.40
N MET A 12 -36.18 -7.35 24.79
CA MET A 12 -34.74 -7.10 24.72
C MET A 12 -34.37 -6.84 23.26
N ILE A 13 -34.04 -5.60 22.93
CA ILE A 13 -33.55 -5.22 21.61
C ILE A 13 -32.15 -5.84 21.50
N THR A 14 -32.04 -6.96 20.78
CA THR A 14 -30.75 -7.61 20.56
C THR A 14 -29.98 -6.81 19.50
N TYR A 15 -28.91 -6.13 19.94
CA TYR A 15 -28.01 -5.43 19.02
C TYR A 15 -27.29 -6.46 18.14
N ARG A 16 -27.36 -6.30 16.82
CA ARG A 16 -26.69 -7.17 15.83
C ARG A 16 -25.47 -6.44 15.26
N PRO A 17 -24.33 -7.12 15.07
CA PRO A 17 -23.13 -6.50 14.52
C PRO A 17 -23.38 -5.91 13.13
N ASN A 18 -23.06 -4.65 12.95
CA ASN A 18 -23.11 -3.92 11.69
C ASN A 18 -21.73 -3.94 11.01
N TYR A 19 -21.41 -5.06 10.37
CA TYR A 19 -20.13 -5.23 9.67
C TYR A 19 -19.89 -4.21 8.54
N GLN A 20 -20.95 -3.77 7.86
CA GLN A 20 -20.85 -2.78 6.79
C GLN A 20 -20.41 -1.42 7.34
N ARG A 21 -20.94 -1.01 8.49
CA ARG A 21 -20.52 0.20 9.20
C ARG A 21 -19.05 0.11 9.60
N ALA A 22 -18.63 -1.02 10.17
CA ALA A 22 -17.24 -1.25 10.55
C ALA A 22 -16.27 -1.20 9.35
N GLU A 23 -16.61 -1.88 8.26
CA GLU A 23 -15.83 -1.88 7.03
C GLU A 23 -15.73 -0.47 6.42
N LYS A 24 -16.87 0.24 6.30
CA LYS A 24 -16.92 1.61 5.79
C LYS A 24 -16.09 2.56 6.66
N ALA A 25 -16.13 2.42 7.98
CA ALA A 25 -15.37 3.27 8.88
C ALA A 25 -13.85 3.09 8.72
N ALA A 26 -13.37 1.84 8.61
CA ALA A 26 -11.95 1.55 8.36
C ALA A 26 -11.48 2.16 7.04
N TYR A 27 -12.28 2.00 6.01
CA TYR A 27 -12.04 2.54 4.69
C TYR A 27 -12.01 4.07 4.63
N ASN A 28 -13.00 4.74 5.25
CA ASN A 28 -13.01 6.20 5.38
C ASN A 28 -11.76 6.72 6.11
N LEU A 29 -11.26 5.98 7.11
CA LEU A 29 -10.03 6.34 7.81
C LEU A 29 -8.80 6.23 6.89
N LEU A 30 -8.70 5.16 6.08
CA LEU A 30 -7.64 5.00 5.08
C LEU A 30 -7.67 6.14 4.06
N GLU A 31 -8.85 6.46 3.53
CA GLU A 31 -9.06 7.50 2.53
C GLU A 31 -8.71 8.89 3.05
N SER A 32 -9.33 9.32 4.15
CA SER A 32 -9.09 10.63 4.76
C SER A 32 -7.64 10.82 5.23
N SER A 33 -6.93 9.71 5.46
CA SER A 33 -5.52 9.69 5.83
C SER A 33 -4.57 9.47 4.65
N LYS A 34 -5.09 9.36 3.43
CA LYS A 34 -4.33 9.13 2.18
C LYS A 34 -3.36 7.95 2.32
N VAL A 35 -3.80 6.85 2.94
CA VAL A 35 -3.00 5.64 3.09
C VAL A 35 -3.02 4.87 1.78
N ASN A 36 -1.88 4.81 1.10
CA ASN A 36 -1.75 4.22 -0.25
C ASN A 36 -0.84 2.99 -0.30
N ALA A 37 -0.29 2.53 0.83
CA ALA A 37 0.60 1.38 0.91
C ALA A 37 0.45 0.61 2.23
N LEU A 38 0.82 -0.67 2.20
CA LEU A 38 0.95 -1.52 3.39
C LEU A 38 2.43 -1.63 3.79
N PRO A 39 2.74 -1.79 5.09
CA PRO A 39 1.82 -1.89 6.22
C PRO A 39 1.27 -0.53 6.67
N VAL A 40 0.01 -0.50 7.12
CA VAL A 40 -0.63 0.73 7.64
C VAL A 40 0.04 1.19 8.94
N LYS A 41 0.43 2.46 9.02
CA LYS A 41 1.05 3.07 10.21
C LYS A 41 -0.02 3.48 11.24
N VAL A 42 -0.60 2.52 11.96
CA VAL A 42 -1.76 2.72 12.87
C VAL A 42 -1.57 3.86 13.88
N LYS A 43 -0.41 3.93 14.55
CA LYS A 43 -0.10 5.02 15.50
C LYS A 43 -0.08 6.40 14.83
N LYS A 44 0.30 6.50 13.55
CA LYS A 44 0.25 7.76 12.77
C LYS A 44 -1.19 8.19 12.50
N LEU A 45 -2.09 7.24 12.25
CA LEU A 45 -3.52 7.53 12.05
C LEU A 45 -4.15 8.11 13.33
N ALA A 46 -3.86 7.49 14.48
CA ALA A 46 -4.40 7.90 15.76
C ALA A 46 -4.03 9.35 16.15
N ARG A 47 -2.84 9.84 15.75
CA ARG A 47 -2.37 11.21 16.02
C ARG A 47 -3.24 12.31 15.39
N ARG A 48 -4.11 11.96 14.43
CA ARG A 48 -5.06 12.90 13.81
C ARG A 48 -6.23 13.27 14.72
N PHE A 49 -6.45 12.50 15.79
CA PHE A 49 -7.57 12.68 16.70
C PHE A 49 -7.07 13.36 17.98
N PRO A 50 -7.34 14.66 18.19
CA PRO A 50 -6.83 15.40 19.34
C PRO A 50 -7.33 14.84 20.68
N ASN A 51 -8.48 14.18 20.66
CA ASN A 51 -9.10 13.56 21.82
C ASN A 51 -8.67 12.10 22.06
N LEU A 52 -7.73 11.55 21.28
CA LEU A 52 -7.24 10.18 21.43
C LEU A 52 -5.76 10.14 21.78
N LYS A 53 -5.40 9.32 22.76
CA LYS A 53 -4.01 8.93 23.03
C LYS A 53 -3.86 7.41 22.98
N ILE A 54 -2.70 6.94 22.51
CA ILE A 54 -2.32 5.53 22.56
C ILE A 54 -1.10 5.41 23.45
N LYS A 55 -1.16 4.56 24.47
CA LYS A 55 -0.09 4.30 25.43
C LYS A 55 0.03 2.82 25.73
N SER A 56 1.20 2.37 26.18
CA SER A 56 1.38 0.99 26.57
C SER A 56 0.99 0.74 28.03
N TYR A 57 0.82 -0.52 28.39
CA TYR A 57 0.58 -0.94 29.78
C TYR A 57 1.78 -0.59 30.64
N SER A 58 3.01 -0.80 30.18
CA SER A 58 4.22 -0.41 30.93
C SER A 58 4.24 1.09 31.24
N TRP A 59 3.92 1.94 30.26
CA TRP A 59 3.81 3.39 30.50
C TRP A 59 2.74 3.76 31.52
N PHE A 60 1.60 3.04 31.49
CA PHE A 60 0.50 3.28 32.41
C PHE A 60 0.88 2.84 33.83
N GLY A 61 1.50 1.66 33.95
CA GLY A 61 2.06 1.14 35.18
C GLY A 61 3.05 2.11 35.83
N ASP A 62 4.06 2.54 35.08
CA ASP A 62 5.06 3.53 35.55
C ASP A 62 4.41 4.82 36.06
N LYS A 63 3.36 5.29 35.34
CA LYS A 63 2.69 6.54 35.67
C LYS A 63 1.86 6.47 36.94
N TYR A 64 1.25 5.31 37.22
CA TYR A 64 0.30 5.13 38.31
C TYR A 64 0.83 4.24 39.44
N GLY A 65 2.08 3.77 39.34
CA GLY A 65 2.69 2.88 40.32
C GLY A 65 2.05 1.49 40.35
N MET A 66 1.67 0.97 39.18
CA MET A 66 1.05 -0.34 39.02
C MET A 66 1.98 -1.30 38.29
N ASP A 67 2.01 -2.57 38.68
CA ASP A 67 2.62 -3.62 37.88
C ASP A 67 1.72 -4.04 36.69
N ILE A 68 2.23 -4.91 35.81
CA ILE A 68 1.49 -5.30 34.61
C ILE A 68 0.20 -6.07 34.94
N ASP A 69 0.18 -6.89 35.99
CA ASP A 69 -0.99 -7.66 36.38
C ASP A 69 -2.08 -6.72 36.92
N GLU A 70 -1.71 -5.74 37.74
CA GLU A 70 -2.61 -4.68 38.23
C GLU A 70 -3.17 -3.83 37.06
N VAL A 71 -2.37 -3.55 36.03
CA VAL A 71 -2.85 -2.86 34.82
C VAL A 71 -3.83 -3.75 34.04
N CYS A 72 -3.60 -5.06 33.97
CA CYS A 72 -4.52 -6.00 33.32
C CYS A 72 -5.86 -6.07 34.06
N GLU A 73 -5.85 -6.07 35.40
CA GLU A 73 -7.06 -6.01 36.23
C GLU A 73 -7.80 -4.69 36.02
N PHE A 74 -7.10 -3.56 36.00
CA PHE A 74 -7.70 -2.25 35.72
C PHE A 74 -8.35 -2.21 34.32
N ALA A 75 -7.67 -2.77 33.32
CA ALA A 75 -8.14 -2.79 31.94
C ALA A 75 -9.24 -3.84 31.68
N ASP A 76 -9.48 -4.77 32.61
CA ASP A 76 -10.25 -6.01 32.41
C ASP A 76 -9.84 -6.76 31.14
N SER A 77 -8.52 -6.74 30.84
CA SER A 77 -7.95 -7.27 29.60
C SER A 77 -6.43 -7.42 29.70
N SER A 78 -5.92 -8.60 29.32
CA SER A 78 -4.48 -8.87 29.25
C SER A 78 -3.81 -8.37 27.96
N GLU A 79 -4.58 -7.85 27.00
CA GLU A 79 -4.04 -7.41 25.71
C GLU A 79 -4.12 -5.91 25.47
N GLY A 80 -5.26 -5.30 25.78
CA GLY A 80 -5.52 -3.91 25.50
C GLY A 80 -6.95 -3.51 25.80
N CYS A 81 -7.19 -2.20 25.88
CA CYS A 81 -8.51 -1.65 26.09
C CYS A 81 -8.63 -0.22 25.53
N CYS A 82 -9.86 0.16 25.19
CA CYS A 82 -10.25 1.51 24.83
C CYS A 82 -10.99 2.17 26.01
N TYR A 83 -10.25 3.00 26.75
CA TYR A 83 -10.77 3.76 27.89
C TYR A 83 -11.35 5.11 27.42
N TYR A 84 -12.58 5.42 27.85
CA TYR A 84 -13.27 6.66 27.54
C TYR A 84 -13.56 7.47 28.80
N LYS A 85 -12.93 8.65 28.92
CA LYS A 85 -13.20 9.64 29.96
C LYS A 85 -14.31 10.59 29.51
N LYS A 86 -15.56 10.26 29.86
CA LYS A 86 -16.77 11.00 29.47
C LYS A 86 -16.72 12.51 29.82
N SER A 87 -16.23 12.86 31.01
CA SER A 87 -16.20 14.25 31.48
C SER A 87 -15.28 15.17 30.66
N GLU A 88 -14.25 14.61 30.01
CA GLU A 88 -13.31 15.38 29.18
C GLU A 88 -13.48 15.10 27.69
N HIS A 89 -14.41 14.21 27.33
CA HIS A 89 -14.56 13.67 25.98
C HIS A 89 -13.22 13.17 25.39
N LYS A 90 -12.41 12.49 26.21
CA LYS A 90 -11.08 11.97 25.85
C LYS A 90 -11.03 10.45 25.87
N TYR A 91 -10.26 9.90 24.96
CA TYR A 91 -9.98 8.49 24.83
C TYR A 91 -8.51 8.18 25.10
N LEU A 92 -8.29 7.04 25.72
CA LEU A 92 -6.98 6.44 25.94
C LEU A 92 -7.06 4.98 25.52
N ILE A 93 -6.37 4.63 24.45
CA ILE A 93 -6.11 3.23 24.10
C ILE A 93 -4.87 2.80 24.87
N LEU A 94 -5.02 1.73 25.64
CA LEU A 94 -3.95 1.01 26.28
C LEU A 94 -3.71 -0.31 25.56
N TYR A 95 -2.45 -0.71 25.42
CA TYR A 95 -2.08 -2.01 24.87
C TYR A 95 -0.93 -2.62 25.69
N ASN A 96 -0.96 -3.94 25.85
CA ASN A 96 0.06 -4.67 26.55
C ASN A 96 1.30 -4.82 25.66
N ASP A 97 2.36 -4.09 25.99
CA ASP A 97 3.64 -4.11 25.28
C ASP A 97 4.57 -5.25 25.68
N THR A 98 4.20 -6.06 26.69
CA THR A 98 4.98 -7.24 27.11
C THR A 98 4.65 -8.50 26.32
N ILE A 99 3.61 -8.47 25.47
CA ILE A 99 3.26 -9.58 24.58
C ILE A 99 4.40 -9.80 23.57
N ASP A 100 5.00 -10.99 23.58
CA ASP A 100 6.05 -11.39 22.64
C ASP A 100 5.51 -11.75 21.24
N ASN A 101 4.76 -10.81 20.66
CA ASN A 101 4.28 -10.87 19.29
C ASN A 101 3.87 -9.47 18.81
N ALA A 102 4.77 -8.80 18.10
CA ALA A 102 4.52 -7.45 17.57
C ALA A 102 3.29 -7.37 16.64
N GLY A 103 3.01 -8.44 15.89
CA GLY A 103 1.83 -8.53 15.02
C GLY A 103 0.52 -8.58 15.80
N ARG A 104 0.51 -9.29 16.95
CA ARG A 104 -0.63 -9.33 17.89
C ARG A 104 -0.84 -7.97 18.53
N ILE A 105 0.22 -7.34 19.07
CA ILE A 105 0.15 -5.97 19.60
C ILE A 105 -0.43 -5.01 18.56
N ARG A 106 0.02 -5.10 17.31
CA ARG A 106 -0.48 -4.24 16.23
C ARG A 106 -1.96 -4.48 15.93
N TRP A 107 -2.41 -5.74 15.96
CA TRP A 107 -3.82 -6.09 15.81
C TRP A 107 -4.65 -5.51 16.96
N THR A 108 -4.22 -5.68 18.21
CA THR A 108 -4.90 -5.15 19.40
C THR A 108 -5.06 -3.63 19.31
N ILE A 109 -4.00 -2.88 18.96
CA ILE A 109 -4.11 -1.42 18.80
C ILE A 109 -5.14 -1.04 17.72
N ALA A 110 -5.20 -1.77 16.61
CA ALA A 110 -6.17 -1.51 15.55
C ALA A 110 -7.60 -1.89 15.95
N HIS A 111 -7.75 -2.95 16.75
CA HIS A 111 -9.02 -3.37 17.34
C HIS A 111 -9.57 -2.30 18.28
N GLU A 112 -8.75 -1.80 19.22
CA GLU A 112 -9.14 -0.71 20.13
C GLU A 112 -9.43 0.60 19.38
N LEU A 113 -8.67 0.88 18.32
CA LEU A 113 -8.97 2.00 17.44
C LEU A 113 -10.34 1.83 16.76
N GLY A 114 -10.75 0.60 16.47
CA GLY A 114 -12.09 0.27 16.01
C GLY A 114 -13.17 0.67 17.02
N HIS A 115 -13.00 0.34 18.30
CA HIS A 115 -13.92 0.78 19.36
C HIS A 115 -14.03 2.31 19.43
N PHE A 116 -12.91 3.03 19.33
CA PHE A 116 -12.89 4.48 19.29
C PHE A 116 -13.64 5.05 18.07
N ILE A 117 -13.27 4.62 16.86
CA ILE A 117 -13.85 5.15 15.61
C ILE A 117 -15.35 4.83 15.51
N LEU A 118 -15.77 3.66 15.97
CA LEU A 118 -17.17 3.24 16.00
C LEU A 118 -17.94 3.79 17.21
N ARG A 119 -17.25 4.51 18.10
CA ARG A 119 -17.82 5.16 19.30
C ARG A 119 -18.56 4.18 20.21
N HIS A 120 -18.07 2.95 20.34
CA HIS A 120 -18.74 1.89 21.13
C HIS A 120 -18.92 2.30 22.61
N ASN A 121 -17.93 2.98 23.20
CA ASN A 121 -18.03 3.51 24.57
C ASN A 121 -19.15 4.55 24.74
N GLU A 122 -19.39 5.39 23.73
CA GLU A 122 -20.45 6.40 23.80
C GLU A 122 -21.84 5.80 23.58
N ILE A 123 -21.94 4.78 22.72
CA ILE A 123 -23.20 4.06 22.46
C ILE A 123 -23.68 3.34 23.73
N THR A 124 -22.74 2.79 24.50
CA THR A 124 -23.05 2.02 25.71
C THR A 124 -23.03 2.83 27.00
N ASP A 125 -22.56 4.08 26.93
CA ASP A 125 -22.24 4.92 28.08
C ASP A 125 -21.28 4.27 29.10
N LYS A 126 -20.30 3.50 28.60
CA LYS A 126 -19.31 2.77 29.40
C LYS A 126 -17.91 3.31 29.23
N THR A 127 -17.19 3.39 30.35
CA THR A 127 -15.78 3.82 30.40
C THR A 127 -14.85 2.84 29.67
N ILE A 128 -15.05 1.54 29.86
CA ILE A 128 -14.32 0.46 29.18
C ILE A 128 -15.36 -0.51 28.60
N ILE A 129 -15.12 -1.00 27.39
CA ILE A 129 -15.92 -2.08 26.81
C ILE A 129 -15.39 -3.40 27.35
N ALA A 130 -15.99 -3.87 28.44
CA ALA A 130 -15.58 -5.10 29.13
C ALA A 130 -16.74 -6.09 29.22
N ARG A 131 -16.44 -7.39 29.16
CA ARG A 131 -17.43 -8.49 29.13
C ARG A 131 -18.42 -8.41 30.29
N ASN A 132 -17.97 -7.97 31.46
CA ASN A 132 -18.78 -7.91 32.69
C ASN A 132 -19.71 -6.68 32.76
N SER A 133 -19.55 -5.70 31.87
CA SER A 133 -20.26 -4.42 31.93
C SER A 133 -21.47 -4.29 30.99
N LEU A 134 -21.65 -5.25 30.08
CA LEU A 134 -22.66 -5.27 29.00
C LEU A 134 -23.43 -6.59 28.96
N SER A 135 -24.58 -6.61 28.27
CA SER A 135 -25.19 -7.89 27.92
C SER A 135 -24.24 -8.67 26.99
N LYS A 136 -24.15 -9.99 27.18
CA LYS A 136 -23.27 -10.85 26.37
C LYS A 136 -23.46 -10.63 24.87
N HIS A 137 -24.70 -10.41 24.42
CA HIS A 137 -25.01 -10.19 23.01
C HIS A 137 -24.54 -8.84 22.45
N GLU A 138 -24.66 -7.75 23.22
CA GLU A 138 -24.17 -6.42 22.81
C GLU A 138 -22.65 -6.38 22.78
N TYR A 139 -22.01 -6.94 23.82
CA TYR A 139 -20.56 -7.08 23.87
C TYR A 139 -20.05 -7.88 22.65
N ASP A 140 -20.61 -9.06 22.41
CA ASP A 140 -20.24 -9.90 21.26
C ASP A 140 -20.37 -9.18 19.91
N ALA A 141 -21.34 -8.27 19.78
CA ALA A 141 -21.54 -7.53 18.54
C ALA A 141 -20.51 -6.41 18.34
N PHE A 142 -20.17 -5.64 19.37
CA PHE A 142 -19.14 -4.61 19.28
C PHE A 142 -17.75 -5.19 19.06
N GLU A 143 -17.42 -6.32 19.71
CA GLU A 143 -16.19 -7.07 19.47
C GLU A 143 -16.07 -7.54 18.01
N LYS A 144 -17.18 -8.02 17.43
CA LYS A 144 -17.24 -8.43 16.02
C LYS A 144 -17.07 -7.24 15.07
N GLU A 145 -17.65 -6.09 15.40
CA GLU A 145 -17.47 -4.85 14.64
C GLU A 145 -16.02 -4.34 14.72
N ALA A 146 -15.41 -4.32 15.90
CA ALA A 146 -14.02 -3.91 16.10
C ALA A 146 -13.04 -4.85 15.38
N ASN A 147 -13.26 -6.16 15.43
CA ASN A 147 -12.47 -7.12 14.64
C ASN A 147 -12.65 -6.94 13.13
N CYS A 148 -13.87 -6.64 12.67
CA CYS A 148 -14.12 -6.32 11.27
C CYS A 148 -13.36 -5.06 10.84
N PHE A 149 -13.40 -4.01 11.67
CA PHE A 149 -12.67 -2.77 11.45
C PHE A 149 -11.15 -3.03 11.39
N ALA A 150 -10.57 -3.74 12.36
CA ALA A 150 -9.15 -4.04 12.42
C ALA A 150 -8.68 -4.83 11.19
N ARG A 151 -9.41 -5.87 10.80
CA ARG A 151 -9.13 -6.64 9.57
C ARG A 151 -9.09 -5.71 8.35
N THR A 152 -10.14 -4.90 8.15
CA THR A 152 -10.25 -4.01 6.98
C THR A 152 -9.19 -2.91 7.00
N LEU A 153 -8.82 -2.38 8.17
CA LEU A 153 -7.81 -1.35 8.29
C LEU A 153 -6.40 -1.89 8.00
N LEU A 154 -6.05 -3.05 8.55
CA LEU A 154 -4.69 -3.57 8.50
C LEU A 154 -4.41 -4.39 7.24
N ALA A 155 -5.40 -5.13 6.74
CA ALA A 155 -5.30 -5.99 5.57
C ALA A 155 -6.59 -5.87 4.72
N PRO A 156 -6.79 -4.75 4.02
CA PRO A 156 -8.05 -4.47 3.32
C PRO A 156 -8.37 -5.56 2.27
N PRO A 157 -9.48 -6.33 2.40
CA PRO A 157 -9.71 -7.53 1.58
C PRO A 157 -9.64 -7.30 0.07
N LYS A 158 -10.11 -6.14 -0.40
CA LYS A 158 -10.04 -5.77 -1.83
C LYS A 158 -8.61 -5.53 -2.31
N VAL A 159 -7.79 -4.88 -1.48
CA VAL A 159 -6.37 -4.65 -1.78
C VAL A 159 -5.64 -5.99 -1.78
N ILE A 160 -5.80 -6.82 -0.74
CA ILE A 160 -5.15 -8.14 -0.65
C ILE A 160 -5.51 -9.02 -1.85
N THR A 161 -6.78 -9.04 -2.24
CA THR A 161 -7.24 -9.75 -3.44
C THR A 161 -6.57 -9.23 -4.72
N ALA A 162 -6.43 -7.91 -4.85
CA ALA A 162 -5.87 -7.28 -6.06
C ALA A 162 -4.38 -7.56 -6.25
N LEU A 163 -3.64 -7.86 -5.17
CA LEU A 163 -2.21 -8.22 -5.20
C LEU A 163 -1.94 -9.57 -5.88
N GLY A 164 -2.96 -10.44 -6.02
CA GLY A 164 -2.82 -11.75 -6.65
C GLY A 164 -2.58 -12.87 -5.64
N LYS A 165 -1.75 -13.85 -5.98
CA LYS A 165 -1.49 -15.02 -5.12
C LYS A 165 -0.64 -14.59 -3.93
N ILE A 166 -1.22 -14.66 -2.74
CA ILE A 166 -0.56 -14.39 -1.46
C ILE A 166 -0.80 -15.57 -0.52
N ASP A 167 0.25 -16.02 0.15
CA ASP A 167 0.18 -17.01 1.23
C ASP A 167 0.21 -16.34 2.62
N ILE A 168 0.04 -17.16 3.66
CA ILE A 168 -0.04 -16.67 5.05
C ILE A 168 1.26 -15.94 5.47
N PRO A 169 2.48 -16.50 5.28
CA PRO A 169 3.72 -15.80 5.62
C PRO A 169 3.86 -14.46 4.90
N LEU A 170 3.64 -14.44 3.58
CA LEU A 170 3.76 -13.20 2.81
C LEU A 170 2.75 -12.15 3.26
N LEU A 171 1.50 -12.54 3.57
CA LEU A 171 0.49 -11.61 4.08
C LEU A 171 0.86 -11.06 5.46
N SER A 172 1.37 -11.93 6.33
CA SER A 172 1.85 -11.59 7.67
C SER A 172 2.93 -10.52 7.59
N ASP A 173 3.94 -10.72 6.74
CA ASP A 173 5.04 -9.77 6.53
C ASP A 173 4.57 -8.47 5.88
N LEU A 174 3.71 -8.56 4.85
CA LEU A 174 3.22 -7.40 4.11
C LEU A 174 2.39 -6.45 5.00
N CYS A 175 1.58 -7.02 5.88
CA CYS A 175 0.67 -6.26 6.74
C CYS A 175 1.25 -6.02 8.14
N LEU A 176 2.39 -6.64 8.48
CA LEU A 176 2.97 -6.71 9.82
C LEU A 176 1.96 -7.15 10.88
N ILE A 177 1.25 -8.24 10.61
CA ILE A 177 0.30 -8.87 11.55
C ILE A 177 0.84 -10.24 11.98
N SER A 178 0.21 -10.89 12.96
CA SER A 178 0.61 -12.25 13.32
C SER A 178 0.21 -13.26 12.23
N ILE A 179 0.90 -14.40 12.17
CA ILE A 179 0.53 -15.53 11.28
C ILE A 179 -0.93 -15.96 11.50
N GLU A 180 -1.39 -15.96 12.75
CA GLU A 180 -2.78 -16.25 13.10
C GLU A 180 -3.75 -15.23 12.48
N ALA A 181 -3.46 -13.93 12.63
CA ALA A 181 -4.27 -12.87 12.04
C ALA A 181 -4.28 -12.95 10.50
N ALA A 182 -3.14 -13.22 9.88
CA ALA A 182 -3.03 -13.43 8.43
C ALA A 182 -3.85 -14.63 7.96
N SER A 183 -3.80 -15.76 8.68
CA SER A 183 -4.64 -16.94 8.43
C SER A 183 -6.13 -16.60 8.48
N ASN A 184 -6.56 -15.87 9.51
CA ASN A 184 -7.95 -15.43 9.67
C ASN A 184 -8.40 -14.49 8.53
N VAL A 185 -7.52 -13.60 8.06
CA VAL A 185 -7.78 -12.71 6.91
C VAL A 185 -7.98 -13.52 5.63
N LEU A 186 -7.07 -14.45 5.31
CA LEU A 186 -7.19 -15.27 4.09
C LEU A 186 -8.41 -16.20 4.14
N ASN A 187 -8.69 -16.81 5.29
CA ASN A 187 -9.91 -17.61 5.47
C ASN A 187 -11.18 -16.79 5.24
N PHE A 188 -11.21 -15.54 5.71
CA PHE A 188 -12.32 -14.63 5.45
C PHE A 188 -12.48 -14.32 3.96
N ILE A 189 -11.38 -14.04 3.25
CA ILE A 189 -11.39 -13.76 1.81
C ILE A 189 -11.86 -14.98 1.01
N ASN A 190 -11.31 -16.17 1.31
CA ASN A 190 -11.64 -17.43 0.63
C ASN A 190 -13.12 -17.80 0.80
N ARG A 191 -13.65 -17.72 2.03
CA ARG A 191 -15.09 -17.90 2.27
C ARG A 191 -15.94 -16.90 1.49
N GLY A 192 -15.46 -15.66 1.35
CA GLY A 192 -16.09 -14.65 0.50
C GLY A 192 -16.24 -15.13 -0.95
N PHE A 193 -15.16 -15.69 -1.52
CA PHE A 193 -15.18 -16.25 -2.88
C PHE A 193 -16.11 -17.46 -3.02
N GLU A 194 -16.08 -18.39 -2.06
CA GLU A 194 -16.99 -19.56 -2.03
C GLU A 194 -18.46 -19.13 -2.02
N MET A 195 -18.78 -18.02 -1.34
CA MET A 195 -20.11 -17.42 -1.31
C MET A 195 -20.44 -16.56 -2.55
N GLY A 196 -19.61 -16.59 -3.59
CA GLY A 196 -19.80 -15.83 -4.83
C GLY A 196 -19.51 -14.33 -4.73
N ARG A 197 -18.91 -13.84 -3.64
CA ARG A 197 -18.52 -12.43 -3.51
C ARG A 197 -17.26 -12.18 -4.34
N ARG A 198 -17.42 -11.56 -5.49
CA ARG A 198 -16.28 -11.09 -6.29
C ARG A 198 -15.80 -9.75 -5.74
N HIS A 199 -14.67 -9.75 -5.05
CA HIS A 199 -14.00 -8.53 -4.57
C HIS A 199 -13.35 -7.69 -5.70
N VAL A 200 -13.60 -8.03 -6.97
CA VAL A 200 -12.91 -7.50 -8.16
C VAL A 200 -13.60 -6.28 -8.78
N ALA A 201 -14.75 -5.83 -8.25
CA ALA A 201 -15.36 -4.59 -8.73
C ALA A 201 -14.45 -3.39 -8.42
N LYS A 202 -14.15 -2.57 -9.45
CA LYS A 202 -13.40 -1.31 -9.31
C LYS A 202 -13.90 -0.55 -8.09
N SER A 203 -13.00 -0.25 -7.17
CA SER A 203 -13.35 0.42 -5.92
C SER A 203 -12.33 1.48 -5.62
N TRP A 204 -12.76 2.58 -5.02
CA TRP A 204 -11.89 3.67 -4.61
C TRP A 204 -10.72 3.19 -3.75
N ALA A 205 -10.89 2.11 -2.96
CA ALA A 205 -9.81 1.50 -2.18
C ALA A 205 -8.71 0.90 -3.07
N MET A 206 -9.06 0.35 -4.25
CA MET A 206 -8.06 -0.09 -5.22
C MET A 206 -7.41 1.10 -5.94
N ASP A 207 -8.15 2.18 -6.19
CA ASP A 207 -7.57 3.40 -6.76
C ASP A 207 -6.57 4.05 -5.77
N LEU A 208 -6.90 4.06 -4.48
CA LEU A 208 -6.03 4.58 -3.41
C LEU A 208 -4.72 3.78 -3.26
N PHE A 209 -4.77 2.46 -3.49
CA PHE A 209 -3.61 1.56 -3.41
C PHE A 209 -3.05 1.18 -4.79
N LYS A 210 -3.42 1.90 -5.87
CA LYS A 210 -3.12 1.51 -7.25
C LYS A 210 -1.63 1.29 -7.47
N ASP A 211 -0.81 2.26 -7.09
CA ASP A 211 0.63 2.22 -7.34
C ASP A 211 1.28 1.09 -6.54
N PHE A 212 0.92 0.94 -5.26
CA PHE A 212 1.35 -0.17 -4.41
C PHE A 212 0.99 -1.54 -5.00
N ILE A 213 -0.22 -1.70 -5.54
CA ILE A 213 -0.66 -2.95 -6.18
C ILE A 213 0.16 -3.22 -7.45
N LEU A 214 0.41 -2.19 -8.26
CA LEU A 214 1.18 -2.33 -9.50
C LEU A 214 2.63 -2.69 -9.19
N GLU A 215 3.28 -1.98 -8.27
CA GLU A 215 4.64 -2.26 -7.78
C GLU A 215 4.76 -3.69 -7.24
N HIS A 216 3.79 -4.16 -6.44
CA HIS A 216 3.82 -5.51 -5.90
C HIS A 216 3.72 -6.59 -6.97
N ARG A 217 2.86 -6.39 -7.97
CA ARG A 217 2.59 -7.41 -8.99
C ARG A 217 3.63 -7.45 -10.10
N TYR A 218 4.16 -6.29 -10.45
CA TYR A 218 4.86 -6.05 -11.69
C TYR A 218 6.20 -5.33 -11.49
N GLY A 219 6.61 -5.08 -10.24
CA GLY A 219 7.92 -4.57 -9.91
C GLY A 219 9.00 -5.59 -10.26
N MET A 220 9.96 -5.14 -11.06
CA MET A 220 11.09 -5.92 -11.53
C MET A 220 12.37 -5.14 -11.28
N LYS A 221 13.44 -5.85 -10.95
CA LYS A 221 14.79 -5.31 -10.86
C LYS A 221 15.69 -6.06 -11.82
N CYS A 222 16.49 -5.31 -12.55
CA CYS A 222 17.57 -5.86 -13.36
C CYS A 222 18.76 -6.23 -12.47
N LEU A 223 19.26 -7.46 -12.58
CA LEU A 223 20.41 -7.93 -11.81
C LEU A 223 21.74 -7.40 -12.33
N GLU A 224 21.78 -6.94 -13.59
CA GLU A 224 22.99 -6.40 -14.22
C GLU A 224 23.14 -4.89 -13.92
N CYS A 225 22.13 -4.10 -14.27
CA CYS A 225 22.19 -2.65 -14.16
C CYS A 225 21.55 -2.08 -12.88
N ASN A 226 20.96 -2.92 -12.03
CA ASN A 226 20.26 -2.55 -10.80
C ASN A 226 19.05 -1.61 -10.99
N TYR A 227 18.57 -1.44 -12.22
CA TYR A 227 17.40 -0.62 -12.49
C TYR A 227 16.12 -1.31 -12.01
N TYR A 228 15.31 -0.59 -11.23
CA TYR A 228 13.97 -1.02 -10.82
C TYR A 228 12.90 -0.33 -11.68
N PHE A 229 11.93 -1.10 -12.16
CA PHE A 229 10.81 -0.61 -12.97
C PHE A 229 9.56 -1.46 -12.76
N VAL A 230 8.40 -0.93 -13.17
CA VAL A 230 7.09 -1.57 -12.98
C VAL A 230 6.42 -1.78 -14.34
N LEU A 231 6.44 -3.01 -14.85
CA LEU A 231 5.86 -3.35 -16.16
C LEU A 231 5.14 -4.70 -16.14
N LYS A 232 3.91 -4.74 -16.67
CA LYS A 232 3.06 -5.94 -16.66
C LYS A 232 3.63 -7.10 -17.47
N THR A 233 4.31 -6.77 -18.57
CA THR A 233 4.87 -7.74 -19.50
C THR A 233 6.24 -7.22 -19.89
N VAL A 234 7.27 -7.93 -19.48
CA VAL A 234 8.67 -7.60 -19.75
C VAL A 234 9.45 -8.88 -20.03
N LYS A 235 10.34 -8.81 -21.01
CA LYS A 235 11.36 -9.81 -21.29
C LYS A 235 12.76 -9.25 -21.08
N PHE A 236 12.97 -7.99 -21.44
CA PHE A 236 14.27 -7.33 -21.40
C PHE A 236 14.26 -6.11 -20.47
N CYS A 237 15.39 -5.83 -19.84
CA CYS A 237 15.61 -4.60 -19.08
C CYS A 237 15.53 -3.39 -20.03
N PRO A 238 14.72 -2.36 -19.71
CA PRO A 238 14.64 -1.16 -20.54
C PRO A 238 15.95 -0.36 -20.59
N VAL A 239 16.86 -0.55 -19.64
CA VAL A 239 18.10 0.23 -19.54
C VAL A 239 19.31 -0.47 -20.15
N CYS A 240 19.45 -1.78 -19.94
CA CYS A 240 20.64 -2.52 -20.39
C CYS A 240 20.35 -3.70 -21.31
N GLY A 241 19.09 -3.96 -21.67
CA GLY A 241 18.72 -4.99 -22.64
C GLY A 241 18.86 -6.43 -22.19
N THR A 242 19.34 -6.73 -20.96
CA THR A 242 19.43 -8.13 -20.46
C THR A 242 18.07 -8.72 -20.09
N GLU A 243 17.96 -10.05 -20.11
CA GLU A 243 16.82 -10.83 -19.59
C GLU A 243 16.95 -11.15 -18.09
N ASP A 244 18.10 -10.86 -17.47
CA ASP A 244 18.39 -11.15 -16.06
C ASP A 244 17.60 -10.23 -15.11
N LEU A 245 16.31 -10.55 -14.97
CA LEU A 245 15.33 -9.80 -14.19
C LEU A 245 14.81 -10.62 -13.02
N THR A 246 14.72 -9.99 -11.85
CA THR A 246 14.10 -10.59 -10.66
C THR A 246 12.91 -9.76 -10.18
N LYS A 247 11.97 -10.41 -9.50
CA LYS A 247 10.89 -9.71 -8.78
C LYS A 247 11.44 -9.18 -7.47
N GLU A 248 11.51 -7.86 -7.34
CA GLU A 248 11.92 -7.19 -6.10
C GLU A 248 10.92 -6.09 -5.74
N LYS A 249 10.85 -5.70 -4.47
CA LYS A 249 9.94 -4.66 -3.97
C LYS A 249 10.69 -3.35 -3.78
N GLY A 250 10.30 -2.32 -4.53
CA GLY A 250 10.34 -0.90 -4.12
C GLY A 250 11.69 -0.31 -3.68
N SER A 251 12.83 -0.86 -4.13
CA SER A 251 14.15 -0.32 -3.80
C SER A 251 14.92 -0.03 -5.08
N ASN A 252 14.77 1.17 -5.61
CA ASN A 252 15.56 1.62 -6.75
C ASN A 252 16.96 2.01 -6.23
N THR A 253 17.94 1.12 -6.38
CA THR A 253 19.33 1.39 -5.99
C THR A 253 20.08 2.15 -7.09
N MET A 254 19.53 2.25 -8.30
CA MET A 254 20.16 2.94 -9.43
C MET A 254 19.11 3.70 -10.25
N ILE A 255 19.31 5.01 -10.40
CA ILE A 255 18.42 5.90 -11.16
C ILE A 255 19.18 6.34 -12.42
N TYR A 256 18.68 5.99 -13.61
CA TYR A 256 19.30 6.38 -14.88
C TYR A 256 18.71 7.68 -15.43
N SER A 257 19.45 8.34 -16.31
CA SER A 257 18.94 9.53 -17.01
C SER A 257 17.70 9.19 -17.84
N GLN A 258 16.78 10.16 -17.88
CA GLN A 258 15.49 10.06 -18.54
C GLN A 258 15.12 11.39 -19.22
N VAL A 259 14.33 11.30 -20.28
CA VAL A 259 13.71 12.45 -20.95
C VAL A 259 12.24 12.51 -20.56
N GLU A 260 11.74 13.66 -20.16
CA GLU A 260 10.32 13.82 -19.83
C GLU A 260 9.45 13.81 -21.11
N LEU A 261 8.41 12.97 -21.12
CA LEU A 261 7.51 12.77 -22.24
C LEU A 261 6.10 13.28 -21.92
N ASN A 262 5.38 13.76 -22.94
CA ASN A 262 3.97 14.09 -22.86
C ASN A 262 3.06 12.84 -23.02
N GLU A 263 1.74 13.03 -22.99
CA GLU A 263 0.75 11.95 -23.16
C GLU A 263 0.79 11.28 -24.54
N LEU A 264 1.42 11.91 -25.54
CA LEU A 264 1.64 11.38 -26.89
C LEU A 264 3.03 10.72 -27.03
N HIS A 265 3.73 10.45 -25.93
CA HIS A 265 5.09 9.87 -25.91
C HIS A 265 6.16 10.70 -26.64
N THR A 266 5.94 12.01 -26.79
CA THR A 266 6.90 12.96 -27.35
C THR A 266 7.60 13.74 -26.24
N ALA A 267 8.89 14.04 -26.39
CA ALA A 267 9.65 14.84 -25.43
C ALA A 267 9.00 16.23 -25.20
N ILE A 268 8.81 16.62 -23.94
CA ILE A 268 8.22 17.92 -23.56
C ILE A 268 9.18 19.06 -23.91
N GLN A 269 10.48 18.82 -23.72
CA GLN A 269 11.56 19.73 -24.07
C GLN A 269 12.57 18.97 -24.93
N CYS A 270 13.09 19.61 -25.98
CA CYS A 270 14.10 18.99 -26.82
C CYS A 270 15.40 18.73 -26.01
N PRO A 271 15.82 17.48 -25.83
CA PRO A 271 16.97 17.14 -24.98
C PRO A 271 18.32 17.57 -25.58
N ARG A 272 18.34 18.00 -26.85
CA ARG A 272 19.57 18.48 -27.51
C ARG A 272 19.79 19.98 -27.43
N CYS A 273 18.73 20.76 -27.67
CA CYS A 273 18.85 22.22 -27.78
C CYS A 273 18.03 22.99 -26.74
N GLY A 274 17.29 22.30 -25.88
CA GLY A 274 16.47 22.92 -24.83
C GLY A 274 15.19 23.59 -25.32
N ASN A 275 14.81 23.45 -26.60
CA ASN A 275 13.58 24.03 -27.12
C ASN A 275 12.34 23.46 -26.41
N GLU A 276 11.54 24.34 -25.80
CA GLU A 276 10.34 23.99 -25.01
C GLU A 276 9.06 23.99 -25.84
N ASN A 277 9.08 24.57 -27.03
CA ASN A 277 7.91 24.61 -27.92
C ASN A 277 8.03 23.50 -28.96
N ILE A 278 7.40 22.34 -28.75
CA ILE A 278 7.51 21.20 -29.67
C ILE A 278 6.29 21.12 -30.59
N LEU A 279 6.53 21.08 -31.90
CA LEU A 279 5.51 20.93 -32.94
C LEU A 279 5.77 19.66 -33.75
N GLY A 280 5.08 18.57 -33.39
CA GLY A 280 5.23 17.24 -34.01
C GLY A 280 6.40 16.43 -33.43
N ASP A 281 6.84 15.41 -34.18
CA ASP A 281 7.79 14.41 -33.67
C ASP A 281 9.26 14.83 -33.80
N TYR A 282 9.53 15.95 -34.48
CA TYR A 282 10.87 16.49 -34.67
C TYR A 282 10.98 17.87 -34.04
N CYS A 283 12.11 18.15 -33.43
CA CYS A 283 12.43 19.50 -32.97
C CYS A 283 12.60 20.42 -34.17
N GLN A 284 11.78 21.47 -34.28
CA GLN A 284 11.87 22.44 -35.38
C GLN A 284 13.14 23.32 -35.33
N ILE A 285 13.88 23.29 -34.21
CA ILE A 285 15.11 24.08 -34.04
C ILE A 285 16.35 23.29 -34.48
N CYS A 286 16.46 22.03 -34.06
CA CYS A 286 17.68 21.22 -34.30
C CYS A 286 17.45 19.94 -35.10
N GLY A 287 16.21 19.65 -35.50
CA GLY A 287 15.87 18.46 -36.30
C GLY A 287 15.95 17.13 -35.54
N SER A 288 16.17 17.13 -34.22
CA SER A 288 16.20 15.89 -33.44
C SER A 288 14.82 15.24 -33.37
N TYR A 289 14.75 13.93 -33.56
CA TYR A 289 13.53 13.16 -33.34
C TYR A 289 13.24 13.03 -31.84
N LEU A 290 11.97 13.21 -31.44
CA LEU A 290 11.56 13.43 -30.05
C LEU A 290 10.63 12.35 -29.50
N VAL A 291 10.38 11.29 -30.25
CA VAL A 291 9.60 10.13 -29.81
C VAL A 291 10.55 8.98 -29.49
N ASN A 292 10.45 8.41 -28.29
CA ASN A 292 11.24 7.22 -27.94
C ASN A 292 10.49 5.95 -28.38
N MET A 293 11.07 5.17 -29.28
CA MET A 293 10.43 3.96 -29.81
C MET A 293 11.45 2.86 -30.11
N CYS A 294 10.95 1.63 -30.19
CA CYS A 294 11.74 0.46 -30.59
C CYS A 294 12.22 0.59 -32.04
N THR A 295 13.53 0.42 -32.26
CA THR A 295 14.15 0.57 -33.59
C THR A 295 14.21 -0.72 -34.40
N GLY A 296 14.17 -1.87 -33.72
CA GLY A 296 14.49 -3.17 -34.33
C GLY A 296 15.98 -3.44 -34.50
N PHE A 297 16.86 -2.49 -34.16
CA PHE A 297 18.31 -2.63 -34.29
C PHE A 297 18.94 -3.31 -33.06
N SER A 298 20.09 -3.94 -33.28
CA SER A 298 20.94 -4.48 -32.21
C SER A 298 21.86 -3.40 -31.63
N GLU A 299 22.41 -3.64 -30.45
CA GLU A 299 23.33 -2.69 -29.79
C GLU A 299 24.63 -2.45 -30.60
N GLU A 300 25.05 -3.42 -31.42
CA GLU A 300 26.32 -3.36 -32.16
C GLU A 300 26.40 -2.19 -33.16
N GLY A 301 25.25 -1.73 -33.67
CA GLY A 301 25.17 -0.63 -34.63
C GLY A 301 24.99 0.76 -34.01
N VAL A 302 24.97 0.86 -32.68
CA VAL A 302 24.69 2.13 -32.00
C VAL A 302 25.77 3.17 -32.31
N GLY A 303 25.34 4.33 -32.81
CA GLY A 303 26.22 5.43 -33.19
C GLY A 303 26.54 5.48 -34.68
N GLU A 304 26.13 4.48 -35.46
CA GLU A 304 26.13 4.59 -36.92
C GLU A 304 25.00 5.54 -37.39
N PRO A 305 25.27 6.47 -38.32
CA PRO A 305 24.23 7.37 -38.81
C PRO A 305 23.14 6.60 -39.56
N TYR A 306 21.95 6.52 -38.97
CA TYR A 306 20.78 6.03 -39.69
C TYR A 306 20.41 7.01 -40.82
N GLN A 307 20.39 6.51 -42.07
CA GLN A 307 20.15 7.34 -43.25
C GLN A 307 18.66 7.51 -43.60
N GLY A 308 17.76 6.85 -42.86
CA GLY A 308 16.31 6.93 -43.10
C GLY A 308 15.59 7.91 -42.17
N HIS A 309 14.26 7.84 -42.18
CA HIS A 309 13.40 8.63 -41.33
C HIS A 309 12.85 7.80 -40.18
N TRP A 310 13.11 8.22 -38.93
CA TRP A 310 12.68 7.50 -37.73
C TRP A 310 11.16 7.26 -37.64
N HIS A 311 10.34 8.16 -38.22
CA HIS A 311 8.88 8.02 -38.24
C HIS A 311 8.35 6.98 -39.26
N GLU A 312 9.20 6.49 -40.16
CA GLU A 312 8.86 5.48 -41.19
C GLU A 312 9.46 4.10 -40.87
N LEU A 313 10.04 3.94 -39.67
CA LEU A 313 10.78 2.73 -39.31
C LEU A 313 9.85 1.55 -39.01
N ASP A 314 9.89 0.52 -39.88
CA ASP A 314 9.06 -0.70 -39.75
C ASP A 314 9.87 -1.94 -39.29
N ASN A 315 11.16 -1.76 -38.97
CA ASN A 315 12.04 -2.87 -38.54
C ASN A 315 11.81 -3.30 -37.08
N GLY A 316 11.23 -2.41 -36.27
CA GLY A 316 11.00 -2.63 -34.85
C GLY A 316 9.66 -3.31 -34.55
N CYS A 317 9.42 -3.62 -33.28
CA CYS A 317 8.14 -4.19 -32.84
C CYS A 317 7.04 -3.13 -32.64
N GLY A 318 7.27 -1.87 -33.05
CA GLY A 318 6.32 -0.76 -32.95
C GLY A 318 6.05 -0.23 -31.54
N GLU A 319 6.84 -0.64 -30.53
CA GLU A 319 6.61 -0.22 -29.14
C GLU A 319 7.08 1.23 -28.91
N LEU A 320 6.20 2.06 -28.36
CA LEU A 320 6.57 3.35 -27.76
C LEU A 320 7.19 3.10 -26.38
N LEU A 321 8.36 3.68 -26.16
CA LEU A 321 9.18 3.43 -24.99
C LEU A 321 9.13 4.62 -24.01
N SER A 322 9.42 4.36 -22.75
CA SER A 322 9.56 5.42 -21.73
C SER A 322 10.82 6.25 -21.98
N GLY A 323 10.87 7.47 -21.47
CA GLY A 323 11.97 8.40 -21.77
C GLY A 323 13.33 8.03 -21.19
N ASP A 324 13.40 7.02 -20.34
CA ASP A 324 14.60 6.39 -19.76
C ASP A 324 15.02 5.10 -20.47
N ALA A 325 14.18 4.55 -21.36
CA ALA A 325 14.44 3.30 -22.00
C ALA A 325 15.49 3.46 -23.11
N ARG A 326 16.57 2.69 -23.01
CA ARG A 326 17.58 2.48 -24.06
C ARG A 326 17.27 1.28 -24.93
N PHE A 327 16.53 0.31 -24.40
CA PHE A 327 16.16 -0.95 -25.04
C PHE A 327 14.66 -1.22 -24.92
N CYS A 328 14.12 -1.93 -25.91
CA CYS A 328 12.74 -2.37 -25.93
C CYS A 328 12.52 -3.55 -24.98
N THR A 329 11.58 -3.40 -24.05
CA THR A 329 11.25 -4.41 -23.04
C THR A 329 10.61 -5.68 -23.61
N LYS A 330 10.17 -5.65 -24.88
CA LYS A 330 9.51 -6.77 -25.58
C LYS A 330 10.44 -7.59 -26.47
N CYS A 331 11.34 -6.95 -27.21
CA CYS A 331 12.19 -7.62 -28.21
C CYS A 331 13.70 -7.40 -28.02
N GLY A 332 14.12 -6.55 -27.08
CA GLY A 332 15.53 -6.33 -26.75
C GLY A 332 16.26 -5.37 -27.70
N SER A 333 15.63 -4.94 -28.80
CA SER A 333 16.20 -3.96 -29.73
C SER A 333 16.42 -2.60 -29.07
N THR A 334 17.31 -1.80 -29.64
CA THR A 334 17.61 -0.45 -29.15
C THR A 334 16.43 0.50 -29.33
N SER A 335 16.55 1.66 -28.68
CA SER A 335 15.57 2.75 -28.73
C SER A 335 16.09 3.91 -29.57
N THR A 336 15.19 4.70 -30.14
CA THR A 336 15.57 5.90 -30.91
C THR A 336 16.37 6.89 -30.06
N PHE A 337 16.06 7.06 -28.77
CA PHE A 337 16.84 7.97 -27.92
C PHE A 337 18.25 7.44 -27.65
N TYR A 338 18.45 6.14 -27.60
CA TYR A 338 19.78 5.55 -27.45
C TYR A 338 20.59 5.65 -28.75
N GLU A 339 19.99 5.32 -29.89
CA GLU A 339 20.63 5.44 -31.22
C GLU A 339 21.04 6.88 -31.54
N LEU A 340 20.23 7.85 -31.12
CA LEU A 340 20.54 9.26 -31.27
C LEU A 340 21.58 9.75 -30.25
N GLY A 341 21.99 8.95 -29.27
CA GLY A 341 22.88 9.40 -28.19
C GLY A 341 22.25 10.52 -27.34
N ILE A 342 20.92 10.59 -27.29
CA ILE A 342 20.17 11.43 -26.35
C ILE A 342 20.32 10.82 -24.95
N LEU A 343 20.19 9.50 -24.85
CA LEU A 343 20.50 8.71 -23.67
C LEU A 343 21.89 8.11 -23.82
N LYS A 344 22.72 8.23 -22.78
CA LYS A 344 24.07 7.63 -22.77
C LYS A 344 24.02 6.14 -22.49
N ASN A 345 25.10 5.43 -22.80
CA ASN A 345 25.24 4.04 -22.41
C ASN A 345 25.11 3.91 -20.87
N TRP A 346 24.37 2.90 -20.42
CA TRP A 346 24.09 2.71 -19.00
C TRP A 346 25.34 2.39 -18.19
N LYS A 347 26.37 1.77 -18.78
CA LYS A 347 27.65 1.48 -18.12
C LYS A 347 28.36 2.78 -17.72
N ASP A 348 28.41 3.73 -18.64
CA ASP A 348 29.01 5.06 -18.39
C ASP A 348 28.28 5.78 -17.25
N GLU A 349 26.94 5.75 -17.25
CA GLU A 349 26.16 6.38 -16.18
C GLU A 349 26.37 5.69 -14.83
N LYS A 350 26.41 4.36 -14.81
CA LYS A 350 26.64 3.57 -13.60
C LYS A 350 28.04 3.83 -13.03
N GLU A 351 29.06 3.92 -13.86
CA GLU A 351 30.43 4.26 -13.44
C GLU A 351 30.51 5.69 -12.91
N ASN A 352 29.92 6.66 -13.61
CA ASN A 352 29.87 8.05 -13.15
C ASN A 352 29.17 8.23 -11.80
N MET A 353 28.13 7.43 -11.50
CA MET A 353 27.48 7.46 -10.20
C MET A 353 28.35 6.89 -9.08
N LYS A 354 29.03 5.76 -9.32
CA LYS A 354 29.98 5.20 -8.34
C LYS A 354 31.07 6.20 -7.98
N LEU A 355 31.63 6.87 -9.00
CA LEU A 355 32.65 7.91 -8.78
C LEU A 355 32.11 9.06 -7.92
N ARG A 356 30.84 9.48 -8.09
CA ARG A 356 30.24 10.53 -7.26
C ARG A 356 30.03 10.09 -5.81
N GLU A 357 29.69 8.83 -5.57
CA GLU A 357 29.50 8.28 -4.21
C GLU A 357 30.82 8.10 -3.46
N GLU A 358 31.92 7.85 -4.17
CA GLU A 358 33.27 7.68 -3.59
C GLU A 358 33.99 9.01 -3.31
N LEU A 359 33.48 10.14 -3.83
CA LEU A 359 34.08 11.44 -3.57
C LEU A 359 33.63 11.98 -2.20
N PRO A 360 34.57 12.36 -1.32
CA PRO A 360 34.30 12.67 0.09
C PRO A 360 33.71 14.07 0.34
N PHE A 361 33.06 14.68 -0.65
CA PHE A 361 32.54 16.06 -0.57
C PHE A 361 31.08 16.18 -0.98
#